data_AF-A0A950BWQ7-F1
#
_entry.id   AF-A0A950BWQ7-F1
#
_cell.length_a   1.000
_cell.length_b   1.000
_cell.length_c   1.000
_cell.angle_alpha   90.00
_cell.angle_beta   90.00
_cell.angle_gamma   90.00
#
_symmetry.space_group_name_H-M   'P 1'
#
loop_
_entity.id
_entity.type
_entity.pdbx_description
1 polymer ?
#
loop_
_entity_poly.entity_id
_entity_poly.type
_entity_poly.pdbx_seq_one_letter_code
_entity_poly.pdbx_strand_id
1 'polypeptide(L)'
;MKKVFTTGQVAKICKVAPRTVSKWFDSGRLRGYRIPGSQDRRIPREHLLRFLKEHGMPLGDLEAEVYNKILVVGADAPLQAVLRDHLRESDDFRIETAASGFEAGIRA
;
A
#
# COMPACT_ATOMS: atom_id res chain seq x y z
N MET A 1 -1.07 10.07 8.49
CA MET A 1 -2.51 10.42 8.34
C MET A 1 -3.30 9.20 7.91
N LYS A 2 -4.44 8.89 8.54
CA LYS A 2 -5.34 7.82 8.07
C LYS A 2 -5.95 8.25 6.73
N LYS A 3 -5.42 7.73 5.61
CA LYS A 3 -5.94 8.02 4.26
C LYS A 3 -7.32 7.39 4.08
N VAL A 4 -8.24 8.18 3.54
CA VAL A 4 -9.61 7.78 3.20
C VAL A 4 -9.79 8.00 1.71
N PHE A 5 -10.37 7.01 1.03
CA PHE A 5 -10.57 7.02 -0.42
C PHE A 5 -12.04 7.23 -0.78
N THR A 6 -12.27 7.90 -1.90
CA THR A 6 -13.58 7.92 -2.59
C THR A 6 -13.73 6.69 -3.47
N THR A 7 -14.96 6.35 -3.86
CA THR A 7 -15.22 5.25 -4.80
C THR A 7 -14.47 5.42 -6.13
N GLY A 8 -14.36 6.65 -6.63
CA GLY A 8 -13.60 6.95 -7.85
C GLY A 8 -12.10 6.71 -7.70
N GLN A 9 -11.52 7.03 -6.54
CA GLN A 9 -10.11 6.73 -6.26
C GLN A 9 -9.86 5.22 -6.18
N VAL A 10 -10.71 4.49 -5.45
CA VAL A 10 -10.62 3.03 -5.37
C VAL A 10 -10.77 2.38 -6.75
N ALA A 11 -11.68 2.90 -7.57
CA ALA A 11 -11.91 2.41 -8.93
C ALA A 11 -10.65 2.53 -9.80
N LYS A 12 -9.93 3.66 -9.69
CA LYS A 12 -8.64 3.87 -10.38
C LYS A 12 -7.58 2.87 -9.90
N ILE A 13 -7.43 2.70 -8.59
CA ILE A 13 -6.47 1.76 -7.98
C ILE A 13 -6.73 0.33 -8.46
N CYS A 14 -7.99 -0.10 -8.38
CA CYS A 14 -8.40 -1.46 -8.73
C CYS A 14 -8.57 -1.68 -10.25
N LYS A 15 -8.41 -0.62 -11.07
CA LYS A 15 -8.65 -0.63 -12.52
C LYS A 15 -10.04 -1.17 -12.90
N VAL A 16 -11.07 -0.79 -12.14
CA VAL A 16 -12.47 -1.17 -12.38
C VAL A 16 -13.36 0.06 -12.57
N ALA A 17 -14.59 -0.14 -13.06
CA ALA A 17 -15.56 0.94 -13.13
C ALA A 17 -16.02 1.40 -11.71
N PRO A 18 -16.26 2.71 -11.47
CA PRO A 18 -16.76 3.21 -10.17
C PRO A 18 -18.06 2.55 -9.68
N ARG A 19 -18.92 2.11 -10.62
CA ARG A 19 -20.14 1.36 -10.30
C ARG A 19 -19.84 0.01 -9.64
N THR A 20 -18.75 -0.65 -10.03
CA THR A 20 -18.30 -1.91 -9.43
C THR A 20 -17.90 -1.71 -7.98
N VAL A 21 -17.13 -0.67 -7.68
CA VAL A 21 -16.75 -0.32 -6.30
C VAL A 21 -17.98 0.03 -5.46
N SER A 22 -18.92 0.80 -6.04
CA SER A 22 -20.17 1.13 -5.36
C SER A 22 -20.98 -0.12 -5.01
N LYS A 23 -21.07 -1.10 -5.92
CA LYS A 23 -21.70 -2.41 -5.64
C LYS A 23 -20.99 -3.17 -4.52
N TRP A 24 -19.65 -3.21 -4.51
CA TRP A 24 -18.90 -3.87 -3.43
C TRP A 24 -19.16 -3.20 -2.08
N PHE A 25 -19.24 -1.87 -2.05
CA PHE A 25 -19.56 -1.12 -0.83
C PHE A 25 -21.00 -1.38 -0.36
N ASP A 26 -21.97 -1.23 -1.25
CA ASP A 26 -23.39 -1.32 -0.92
C ASP A 26 -23.80 -2.76 -0.53
N SER A 27 -23.09 -3.77 -1.04
CA SER A 27 -23.25 -5.18 -0.61
C SER A 27 -22.51 -5.52 0.68
N GLY A 28 -21.76 -4.58 1.26
CA GLY A 28 -20.98 -4.79 2.49
C GLY A 28 -19.66 -5.56 2.29
N ARG A 29 -19.34 -5.99 1.07
CA ARG A 29 -18.08 -6.67 0.74
C ARG A 29 -16.88 -5.75 0.95
N LEU A 30 -17.00 -4.48 0.57
CA LEU A 30 -16.00 -3.44 0.82
C LEU A 30 -16.48 -2.52 1.95
N ARG A 31 -15.84 -2.62 3.13
CA ARG A 31 -16.23 -1.84 4.30
C ARG A 31 -15.85 -0.37 4.18
N GLY A 32 -16.71 0.49 4.73
CA GLY A 32 -16.47 1.92 4.89
C GLY A 32 -17.71 2.61 5.45
N TYR A 33 -17.80 3.92 5.30
CA TYR A 33 -18.92 4.71 5.82
C TYR A 33 -19.46 5.70 4.79
N ARG A 34 -20.70 6.13 4.98
CA ARG A 34 -21.28 7.24 4.22
C ARG A 34 -21.14 8.53 4.99
N ILE A 35 -20.99 9.65 4.28
CA ILE A 35 -20.99 10.97 4.91
C ILE A 35 -22.42 11.31 5.35
N PRO A 36 -22.66 11.72 6.61
CA PRO A 36 -23.98 12.16 7.05
C PRO A 36 -24.54 13.24 6.11
N GLY A 37 -25.78 13.07 5.63
CA GLY A 37 -26.42 14.01 4.71
C GLY A 37 -26.00 13.89 3.24
N SER A 38 -25.15 12.93 2.87
CA SER A 38 -24.75 12.68 1.47
C SER A 38 -24.79 11.19 1.10
N GLN A 39 -24.93 10.90 -0.19
CA GLN A 39 -24.76 9.55 -0.76
C GLN A 39 -23.28 9.19 -0.96
N ASP A 40 -22.38 10.11 -0.64
CA ASP A 40 -20.94 9.94 -0.72
C ASP A 40 -20.43 8.84 0.19
N ARG A 41 -19.67 7.93 -0.41
CA ARG A 41 -19.01 6.82 0.27
C ARG A 41 -17.55 7.18 0.55
N ARG A 42 -17.05 6.70 1.68
CA ARG A 42 -15.66 6.86 2.12
C ARG A 42 -15.13 5.51 2.57
N ILE A 43 -14.00 5.11 1.99
CA ILE A 43 -13.37 3.81 2.19
C ILE A 43 -12.03 4.05 2.90
N PRO A 44 -11.91 3.70 4.19
CA PRO A 44 -10.63 3.72 4.90
C PRO A 44 -9.60 2.82 4.22
N ARG A 45 -8.34 3.25 4.19
CA ARG A 45 -7.23 2.48 3.59
C ARG A 45 -7.16 1.04 4.11
N GLU A 46 -7.30 0.85 5.42
CA GLU A 46 -7.23 -0.47 6.06
C GLU A 46 -8.30 -1.45 5.57
N HIS A 47 -9.50 -0.94 5.26
CA HIS A 47 -10.60 -1.76 4.73
C HIS A 47 -10.36 -2.11 3.26
N LEU A 48 -9.82 -1.17 2.48
CA LEU A 48 -9.43 -1.42 1.10
C LEU A 48 -8.31 -2.47 1.01
N LEU A 49 -7.24 -2.32 1.80
CA LEU A 49 -6.12 -3.27 1.82
C LEU A 49 -6.58 -4.69 2.18
N ARG A 50 -7.42 -4.81 3.20
CA ARG A 50 -7.99 -6.11 3.62
C ARG A 50 -8.81 -6.72 2.50
N PHE A 51 -9.68 -5.94 1.88
CA PHE A 51 -10.51 -6.38 0.76
C PHE A 51 -9.67 -6.88 -0.43
N LEU A 52 -8.61 -6.14 -0.78
CA LEU A 52 -7.69 -6.52 -1.85
C LEU A 52 -6.94 -7.82 -1.53
N LYS A 53 -6.35 -7.93 -0.34
CA LYS A 53 -5.65 -9.16 0.11
C LYS A 53 -6.58 -10.37 0.14
N GLU A 54 -7.79 -10.23 0.69
CA GLU A 54 -8.78 -11.31 0.80
C GLU A 54 -9.23 -11.84 -0.57
N HIS A 55 -9.28 -10.97 -1.58
CA HIS A 55 -9.69 -11.33 -2.94
C HIS A 55 -8.52 -11.56 -3.90
N GLY A 56 -7.26 -11.58 -3.41
CA GLY A 56 -6.07 -11.78 -4.24
C GLY A 56 -5.86 -10.70 -5.31
N MET A 57 -6.32 -9.48 -5.06
CA MET A 57 -6.17 -8.37 -6.00
C MET A 57 -4.86 -7.61 -5.78
N PRO A 58 -4.21 -7.11 -6.85
CA PRO A 58 -2.96 -6.36 -6.74
C PRO A 58 -3.18 -5.05 -5.95
N LEU A 59 -2.24 -4.74 -5.06
CA LEU A 59 -2.31 -3.54 -4.22
C LEU A 59 -2.02 -2.25 -5.02
N GLY A 60 -1.37 -2.35 -6.18
CA GLY A 60 -1.07 -1.21 -7.05
C GLY A 60 -0.26 -0.14 -6.31
N ASP A 61 -0.54 1.14 -6.55
CA ASP A 61 0.17 2.26 -5.91
C ASP A 61 -0.04 2.33 -4.38
N LEU A 62 -0.95 1.54 -3.80
CA LEU A 62 -1.07 1.45 -2.34
C LEU A 62 0.16 0.77 -1.72
N GLU A 63 0.83 -0.12 -2.47
CA GLU A 63 1.92 -0.99 -2.03
C GLU A 63 3.16 -0.20 -1.62
N ALA A 64 3.48 0.87 -2.36
CA ALA A 64 4.57 1.81 -2.05
C ALA A 64 4.39 2.53 -0.70
N GLU A 65 3.17 2.53 -0.14
CA GLU A 65 2.87 3.08 1.18
C GLU A 65 2.54 1.99 2.22
N VAL A 66 2.59 0.70 1.87
CA VAL A 66 2.29 -0.40 2.81
C VAL A 66 3.44 -0.61 3.77
N TYR A 67 4.67 -0.51 3.27
CA TYR A 67 5.87 -0.74 4.04
C TYR A 67 6.80 0.48 3.92
N ASN A 68 7.52 0.77 5.00
CA ASN A 68 8.61 1.73 4.96
C ASN A 68 9.75 1.12 4.15
N LYS A 69 10.26 1.85 3.16
CA LYS A 69 11.47 1.43 2.44
C LYS A 69 12.70 1.88 3.23
N ILE A 70 13.57 0.94 3.58
CA ILE A 70 14.88 1.21 4.15
C ILE A 70 15.91 0.97 3.04
N LEU A 71 16.60 2.04 2.62
CA LEU A 71 17.65 1.96 1.60
C LEU A 71 19.02 2.02 2.27
N VAL A 72 19.78 0.94 2.20
CA VAL A 72 21.13 0.84 2.73
C VAL A 72 22.12 1.17 1.62
N VAL A 73 22.91 2.22 1.79
CA VAL A 73 23.82 2.73 0.76
C VAL A 73 25.28 2.52 1.16
N GLY A 74 26.07 1.89 0.28
CA GLY A 74 27.52 1.76 0.45
C GLY A 74 27.96 0.79 1.55
N ALA A 75 27.06 -0.05 2.08
CA ALA A 75 27.42 -1.11 3.03
C ALA A 75 28.12 -2.27 2.32
N ASP A 76 29.19 -2.79 2.91
CA ASP A 76 29.90 -3.98 2.43
C ASP A 76 29.09 -5.27 2.68
N ALA A 77 29.51 -6.37 2.06
CA ALA A 77 28.78 -7.64 2.15
C ALA A 77 28.61 -8.17 3.59
N PRO A 78 29.62 -8.08 4.48
CA PRO A 78 29.46 -8.46 5.89
C PRO A 78 28.39 -7.64 6.61
N LEU A 79 28.40 -6.31 6.48
CA LEU A 79 27.41 -5.45 7.12
C LEU A 79 26.00 -5.68 6.56
N GLN A 80 25.87 -5.90 5.25
CA GLN A 80 24.58 -6.23 4.63
C GLN A 80 23.99 -7.54 5.17
N ALA A 81 24.81 -8.56 5.43
CA ALA A 81 24.36 -9.82 6.00
C ALA A 81 23.83 -9.64 7.42
N VAL A 82 24.57 -8.93 8.27
CA VAL A 82 24.17 -8.59 9.64
C VAL A 82 22.86 -7.78 9.67
N LEU A 83 22.72 -6.81 8.76
CA LEU A 83 21.50 -6.01 8.65
C LEU A 83 20.30 -6.85 8.24
N ARG A 84 20.44 -7.78 7.28
CA ARG A 84 19.34 -8.69 6.89
C ARG A 84 18.94 -9.64 8.01
N ASP A 85 19.91 -10.13 8.79
CA ASP A 85 19.64 -11.04 9.90
C ASP A 85 18.89 -10.37 11.06
N HIS A 86 19.22 -9.11 11.36
CA HIS A 86 18.62 -8.35 12.46
C HIS A 86 17.37 -7.56 12.07
N LEU A 87 17.32 -7.00 10.86
CA LEU A 87 16.16 -6.28 10.33
C LEU A 87 15.35 -7.25 9.46
N ARG A 88 14.68 -8.19 10.10
CA ARG A 88 13.81 -9.15 9.40
C ARG A 88 12.68 -8.40 8.71
N GLU A 89 12.59 -8.54 7.39
CA GLU A 89 11.50 -7.97 6.61
C GLU A 89 10.16 -8.36 7.23
N SER A 90 9.29 -7.37 7.33
CA SER A 90 7.97 -7.51 7.92
C SER A 90 6.95 -6.80 7.04
N ASP A 91 5.67 -6.90 7.39
CA ASP A 91 4.63 -6.13 6.71
C ASP A 91 4.88 -4.60 6.82
N ASP A 92 5.72 -4.15 7.76
CA ASP A 92 5.96 -2.74 8.07
C ASP A 92 7.17 -2.12 7.34
N PHE A 93 8.13 -2.92 6.85
CA PHE A 93 9.28 -2.40 6.10
C PHE A 93 9.94 -3.43 5.18
N ARG A 94 10.58 -2.93 4.11
CA ARG A 94 11.45 -3.71 3.20
C ARG A 94 12.81 -3.07 3.07
N ILE A 95 13.82 -3.91 2.86
CA ILE A 95 15.22 -3.47 2.76
C ILE A 95 15.69 -3.58 1.32
N GLU A 96 16.20 -2.47 0.79
CA GLU A 96 16.94 -2.46 -0.46
C GLU A 96 18.38 -1.98 -0.23
N THR A 97 19.29 -2.42 -1.10
CA THR A 97 20.71 -2.05 -1.05
C THR A 97 21.10 -1.28 -2.30
N ALA A 98 21.95 -0.26 -2.15
CA ALA A 98 22.62 0.43 -3.24
C ALA A 98 24.13 0.47 -2.97
N ALA A 99 24.94 0.22 -3.99
CA ALA A 99 26.39 0.23 -3.89
C ALA A 99 26.97 1.65 -3.92
N SER A 100 26.21 2.65 -4.38
CA SER A 100 26.65 4.04 -4.45
C SER A 100 25.52 5.05 -4.21
N GLY A 101 25.87 6.29 -3.87
CA GLY A 101 24.89 7.37 -3.71
C GLY A 101 24.14 7.71 -5.01
N PHE A 102 24.77 7.50 -6.17
CA PHE A 102 24.10 7.67 -7.46
C PHE A 102 23.01 6.61 -7.68
N GLU A 103 23.36 5.34 -7.43
CA GLU A 103 22.41 4.23 -7.53
C GLU A 103 21.30 4.36 -6.50
N ALA A 104 21.61 4.88 -5.30
CA ALA A 104 20.62 5.20 -4.30
C ALA A 104 19.62 6.25 -4.81
N GLY A 105 20.07 7.28 -5.53
CA GLY A 105 19.20 8.30 -6.12
C GLY A 105 18.25 7.76 -7.20
N ILE A 106 18.63 6.67 -7.89
CA ILE A 106 17.75 5.99 -8.86
C ILE A 106 16.68 5.15 -8.16
N ARG A 107 17.01 4.60 -6.97
CA ARG A 107 16.12 3.71 -6.19
C ARG A 107 15.27 4.45 -5.16
N ALA A 108 15.53 5.73 -4.90
CA ALA A 108 14.83 6.55 -3.92
C ALA A 108 13.39 6.88 -4.33
#